data_AF-A0A2E4L1C7-F1
#
_entry.id   AF-A0A2E4L1C7-F1
#
_cell.length_a   1.000
_cell.length_b   1.000
_cell.length_c   1.000
_cell.angle_alpha   90.00
_cell.angle_beta   90.00
_cell.angle_gamma   90.00
#
_symmetry.space_group_name_H-M   'P 1'
#
loop_
_entity.id
_entity.type
_entity.pdbx_description
1 polymer ?
#
loop_
_entity_poly.entity_id
_entity_poly.type
_entity_poly.pdbx_seq_one_letter_code
_entity_poly.pdbx_strand_id
1 'polypeptide(L)'
;MISRLLCISMEKIKMRKRLLNIFNKLPEKLFRQKEIIHRMKVKQHEIGAVKILLNALVKSGDITQIKGNRYTLPRERNLFEGRLTVTQKGFGFVITDDDSEDIFIGRRSMADAIHGDRVQVKLKGKQGPQGLKGRIQKVLERGSEQFIGVTYRYTGKLFMSISPVNPGRGIRLIKAKKGLGEGQIVKARVKDWGSPVEPIIAELETVIGNAEDPVNDMKMILNKYDYLQEFPQKVMNEVKSFSQKLIDKEIPNRRDLRKWTSFTID
;
A
#
# COMPACT_ATOMS: atom_id res chain seq x y z
N MET A 1 20.61 43.43 23.57
CA MET A 1 21.43 42.35 22.96
C MET A 1 20.59 41.22 22.32
N ILE A 2 19.42 40.89 22.88
CA ILE A 2 18.51 39.81 22.41
C ILE A 2 17.91 40.06 21.00
N SER A 3 17.54 41.30 20.67
CA SER A 3 16.95 41.68 19.37
C SER A 3 17.88 41.46 18.17
N ARG A 4 19.21 41.66 18.34
CA ARG A 4 20.20 41.50 17.26
C ARG A 4 20.45 40.02 16.92
N LEU A 5 20.45 39.13 17.92
CA LEU A 5 20.59 37.69 17.69
C LEU A 5 19.37 37.08 17.00
N LEU A 6 18.15 37.54 17.32
CA LEU A 6 16.92 37.09 16.65
C LEU A 6 16.92 37.47 15.17
N CYS A 7 17.34 38.69 14.83
CA CYS A 7 17.38 39.20 13.46
C CYS A 7 18.37 38.41 12.59
N ILE A 8 19.57 38.11 13.12
CA ILE A 8 20.59 37.28 12.45
C ILE A 8 20.11 35.84 12.22
N SER A 9 19.31 35.28 13.15
CA SER A 9 18.71 33.96 13.02
C SER A 9 17.69 33.90 11.86
N MET A 10 16.84 34.93 11.75
CA MET A 10 15.82 35.02 10.69
C MET A 10 16.43 35.18 9.28
N GLU A 11 17.51 35.95 9.14
CA GLU A 11 18.22 36.10 7.86
C GLU A 11 18.85 34.78 7.38
N LYS A 12 19.46 34.02 8.29
CA LYS A 12 19.99 32.67 7.97
C LYS A 12 18.90 31.72 7.49
N ILE A 13 17.74 31.72 8.14
CA ILE A 13 16.59 30.88 7.75
C ILE A 13 16.09 31.26 6.35
N LYS A 14 15.99 32.56 6.05
CA LYS A 14 15.55 33.06 4.73
C LYS A 14 16.54 32.69 3.63
N MET A 15 17.84 32.80 3.88
CA MET A 15 18.89 32.43 2.93
C MET A 15 18.91 30.92 2.65
N ARG A 16 18.74 30.09 3.69
CA ARG A 16 18.59 28.63 3.58
C ARG A 16 17.40 28.24 2.69
N LYS A 17 16.22 28.82 2.92
CA LYS A 17 15.03 28.56 2.09
C LYS A 17 15.24 28.92 0.62
N ARG A 18 15.85 30.09 0.34
CA ARG A 18 16.15 30.52 -1.04
C ARG A 18 17.11 29.57 -1.75
N LEU A 19 18.13 29.09 -1.05
CA LEU A 19 19.11 28.17 -1.59
C LEU A 19 18.48 26.81 -1.91
N LEU A 20 17.72 26.22 -0.98
CA LEU A 20 16.99 24.96 -1.23
C LEU A 20 15.98 25.07 -2.38
N ASN A 21 15.34 26.23 -2.55
CA ASN A 21 14.41 26.45 -3.65
C ASN A 21 15.07 26.35 -5.03
N ILE A 22 16.36 26.72 -5.17
CA ILE A 22 17.09 26.56 -6.45
C ILE A 22 17.19 25.08 -6.82
N PHE A 23 17.47 24.23 -5.83
CA PHE A 23 17.57 22.79 -6.01
C PHE A 23 16.19 22.15 -6.25
N ASN A 24 15.15 22.57 -5.52
CA ASN A 24 13.78 22.06 -5.71
C ASN A 24 13.19 22.42 -7.09
N LYS A 25 13.54 23.57 -7.68
CA LYS A 25 13.08 23.94 -9.03
C LYS A 25 13.68 23.07 -10.14
N LEU A 26 14.84 22.46 -9.91
CA LEU A 26 15.52 21.59 -10.88
C LEU A 26 16.19 20.41 -10.15
N PRO A 27 15.40 19.43 -9.66
CA PRO A 27 15.87 18.38 -8.74
C PRO A 27 17.00 17.50 -9.29
N GLU A 28 17.06 17.33 -10.62
CA GLU A 28 18.04 16.49 -11.30
C GLU A 28 19.29 17.25 -11.79
N LYS A 29 19.31 18.57 -11.66
CA LYS A 29 20.40 19.39 -12.18
C LYS A 29 21.58 19.42 -11.21
N LEU A 30 22.76 19.12 -11.74
CA LEU A 30 24.02 19.35 -11.05
C LEU A 30 24.40 20.82 -11.16
N PHE A 31 24.42 21.51 -10.02
CA PHE A 31 24.79 22.92 -9.97
C PHE A 31 26.26 23.09 -9.59
N ARG A 32 26.98 23.92 -10.36
CA ARG A 32 28.29 24.42 -9.91
C ARG A 32 28.09 25.51 -8.87
N GLN A 33 29.00 25.63 -7.91
CA GLN A 33 28.97 26.67 -6.89
C GLN A 33 28.78 28.09 -7.47
N LYS A 34 29.49 28.43 -8.55
CA LYS A 34 29.36 29.72 -9.25
C LYS A 34 27.94 29.97 -9.77
N GLU A 35 27.29 28.91 -10.26
CA GLU A 35 25.93 28.99 -10.79
C GLU A 35 24.91 29.24 -9.67
N ILE A 36 25.08 28.60 -8.50
CA ILE A 36 24.22 28.79 -7.33
C ILE A 36 24.31 30.25 -6.87
N ILE A 37 25.53 30.78 -6.73
CA ILE A 37 25.79 32.17 -6.31
C ILE A 37 25.11 33.15 -7.28
N HIS A 38 25.28 32.93 -8.59
CA HIS A 38 24.68 33.78 -9.62
C HIS A 38 23.14 33.76 -9.57
N ARG A 39 22.54 32.56 -9.46
CA ARG A 39 21.07 32.39 -9.36
C ARG A 39 20.48 32.96 -8.08
N MET A 40 21.23 32.95 -6.97
CA MET A 40 20.81 33.55 -5.72
C MET A 40 20.83 35.09 -5.77
N LYS A 41 21.48 35.72 -6.77
CA LYS A 41 21.63 37.18 -6.87
C LYS A 41 22.17 37.80 -5.56
N VAL A 42 23.16 37.16 -4.95
CA VAL A 42 23.77 37.60 -3.68
C VAL A 42 24.85 38.66 -3.92
N LYS A 43 25.02 39.56 -2.96
CA LYS A 43 26.07 40.59 -2.97
C LYS A 43 27.44 39.99 -2.63
N GLN A 44 28.53 40.67 -3.00
CA GLN A 44 29.90 40.17 -2.83
C GLN A 44 30.23 39.75 -1.38
N HIS A 45 29.74 40.50 -0.39
CA HIS A 45 29.96 40.21 1.04
C HIS A 45 29.16 38.98 1.55
N GLU A 46 28.10 38.57 0.85
CA GLU A 46 27.25 37.43 1.24
C GLU A 46 27.78 36.10 0.70
N ILE A 47 28.73 36.12 -0.24
CA ILE A 47 29.28 34.91 -0.88
C ILE A 47 29.89 33.97 0.16
N GLY A 48 30.59 34.52 1.18
CA GLY A 48 31.15 33.73 2.27
C GLY A 48 30.08 32.96 3.04
N ALA A 49 28.95 33.61 3.34
CA ALA A 49 27.83 32.99 4.03
C ALA A 49 27.19 31.85 3.22
N VAL A 50 27.07 32.02 1.89
CA VAL A 50 26.55 30.96 0.99
C VAL A 50 27.48 29.75 0.98
N LYS A 51 28.80 29.93 1.00
CA LYS A 51 29.76 28.81 1.07
C LYS A 51 29.63 28.02 2.36
N ILE A 52 29.57 28.72 3.50
CA ILE A 52 29.38 28.12 4.81
C ILE A 52 28.05 27.34 4.85
N LEU A 53 26.99 27.92 4.28
CA LEU A 53 25.67 27.31 4.23
C LEU A 53 25.63 26.07 3.32
N LEU A 54 26.30 26.08 2.16
CA LEU A 54 26.43 24.90 1.30
C LEU A 54 27.14 23.76 2.05
N ASN A 55 28.23 24.05 2.74
CA ASN A 55 28.94 23.05 3.54
C ASN A 55 28.07 22.52 4.69
N ALA A 56 27.32 23.41 5.36
CA ALA A 56 26.37 23.01 6.41
C ALA A 56 25.26 22.11 5.86
N LEU A 57 24.73 22.40 4.66
CA LEU A 57 23.70 21.61 3.99
C LEU A 57 24.21 20.25 3.49
N VAL A 58 25.48 20.16 3.07
CA VAL A 58 26.12 18.88 2.76
C VAL A 58 26.27 18.06 4.05
N LYS A 59 26.73 18.70 5.13
CA LYS A 59 26.92 18.04 6.43
C LYS A 59 25.60 17.58 7.07
N SER A 60 24.50 18.31 6.85
CA SER A 60 23.17 17.92 7.31
C SER A 60 22.45 16.92 6.39
N GLY A 61 23.05 16.54 5.26
CA GLY A 61 22.43 15.62 4.29
C GLY A 61 21.32 16.27 3.45
N ASP A 62 21.14 17.59 3.51
CA ASP A 62 20.13 18.29 2.73
C ASP A 62 20.48 18.36 1.24
N ILE A 63 21.76 18.36 0.89
CA ILE A 63 22.27 18.32 -0.49
C ILE A 63 23.46 17.36 -0.57
N THR A 64 23.72 16.80 -1.74
CA THR A 64 24.88 15.94 -1.98
C THR A 64 25.89 16.66 -2.86
N GLN A 65 27.16 16.62 -2.45
CA GLN A 65 28.28 17.09 -3.27
C GLN A 65 28.86 15.91 -4.07
N ILE A 66 28.98 16.09 -5.39
CA ILE A 66 29.53 15.11 -6.33
C ILE A 66 30.92 15.57 -6.80
N LYS A 67 31.72 14.64 -7.35
CA LYS A 67 33.01 14.90 -8.00
C LYS A 67 32.94 16.13 -8.93
N GLY A 68 33.96 16.99 -8.86
CA GLY A 68 34.04 18.24 -9.63
C GLY A 68 33.31 19.43 -8.99
N ASN A 69 33.11 19.41 -7.67
CA ASN A 69 32.50 20.49 -6.88
C ASN A 69 31.09 20.91 -7.36
N ARG A 70 30.27 19.89 -7.66
CA ARG A 70 28.87 20.05 -8.08
C ARG A 70 27.93 19.61 -6.96
N TYR A 71 26.80 20.28 -6.84
CA TYR A 71 25.80 20.03 -5.80
C TYR A 71 24.47 19.61 -6.43
N THR A 72 23.74 18.73 -5.76
CA THR A 72 22.40 18.26 -6.16
C THR A 72 21.56 17.92 -4.92
N LEU A 73 20.24 17.76 -5.08
CA LEU A 73 19.45 17.14 -4.01
C LEU A 73 19.89 15.69 -3.79
N PRO A 74 19.85 15.18 -2.55
CA PRO A 74 20.09 13.78 -2.26
C PRO A 74 19.05 12.95 -3.00
N ARG A 75 19.50 11.85 -3.61
CA ARG A 75 18.62 10.91 -4.33
C ARG A 75 17.51 10.31 -3.46
N GLU A 76 17.64 10.42 -2.14
CA GLU A 76 16.68 9.97 -1.13
C GLU A 76 15.42 10.85 -1.05
N ARG A 77 15.47 12.12 -1.52
CA ARG A 77 14.25 12.97 -1.62
C ARG A 77 13.29 12.54 -2.73
N ASN A 78 13.64 11.55 -3.53
CA ASN A 78 12.76 10.98 -4.56
C ASN A 78 12.11 9.67 -4.11
N LEU A 79 12.14 9.37 -2.81
CA LEU A 79 11.49 8.23 -2.21
C LEU A 79 10.17 8.68 -1.60
N PHE A 80 9.11 8.02 -2.01
CA PHE A 80 7.75 8.21 -1.51
C PHE A 80 7.25 6.89 -0.95
N GLU A 81 6.38 6.96 0.04
CA GLU A 81 5.72 5.80 0.62
C GLU A 81 4.22 5.95 0.41
N GLY A 82 3.54 4.82 0.23
CA GLY A 82 2.12 4.82 -0.09
C GLY A 82 1.59 3.44 -0.39
N ARG A 83 0.31 3.37 -0.73
CA ARG A 83 -0.40 2.12 -1.02
C ARG A 83 -0.49 1.88 -2.53
N LEU A 84 -0.17 0.65 -2.94
CA LEU A 84 -0.19 0.24 -4.34
C LEU A 84 -1.57 -0.24 -4.79
N THR A 85 -2.14 0.43 -5.79
CA THR A 85 -3.33 -0.03 -6.52
C THR A 85 -2.93 -0.55 -7.89
N VAL A 86 -3.18 -1.84 -8.16
CA VAL A 86 -2.82 -2.48 -9.43
C VAL A 86 -4.07 -2.64 -10.28
N THR A 87 -3.94 -2.35 -11.57
CA THR A 87 -5.00 -2.52 -12.57
C THR A 87 -4.99 -3.93 -13.15
N GLN A 88 -6.09 -4.38 -13.75
CA GLN A 88 -6.14 -5.65 -14.50
C GLN A 88 -5.12 -5.68 -15.67
N LYS A 89 -4.76 -4.51 -16.18
CA LYS A 89 -3.68 -4.34 -17.17
C LYS A 89 -2.29 -4.40 -16.51
N GLY A 90 -2.12 -4.80 -15.25
CA GLY A 90 -0.85 -5.10 -14.59
C GLY A 90 0.08 -3.91 -14.27
N PHE A 91 -0.24 -2.69 -14.73
CA PHE A 91 0.38 -1.47 -14.19
C PHE A 91 -0.45 -0.99 -13.00
N GLY A 92 0.06 -0.04 -12.23
CA GLY A 92 -0.63 0.48 -11.07
C GLY A 92 -0.19 1.88 -10.70
N PHE A 93 -0.76 2.36 -9.61
CA PHE A 93 -0.51 3.68 -9.04
C PHE A 93 -0.21 3.52 -7.56
N VAL A 94 0.74 4.31 -7.07
CA VAL A 94 0.97 4.45 -5.64
C VAL A 94 0.34 5.75 -5.19
N ILE A 95 -0.68 5.61 -4.36
CA ILE A 95 -1.33 6.71 -3.64
C ILE A 95 -0.43 7.00 -2.45
N THR A 96 0.18 8.17 -2.44
CA THR A 96 1.19 8.58 -1.46
C THR A 96 0.55 9.01 -0.15
N ASP A 97 1.25 8.81 0.95
CA ASP A 97 0.75 9.17 2.29
C ASP A 97 0.68 10.69 2.52
N ASP A 98 1.35 11.49 1.69
CA ASP A 98 1.44 12.95 1.79
C ASP A 98 0.43 13.70 0.91
N ASP A 99 -0.60 13.01 0.42
CA ASP A 99 -1.64 13.52 -0.51
C ASP A 99 -1.05 14.19 -1.77
N SER A 100 0.14 13.75 -2.20
CA SER A 100 0.74 14.18 -3.46
C SER A 100 0.10 13.48 -4.66
N GLU A 101 0.45 13.90 -5.89
CA GLU A 101 -0.04 13.26 -7.11
C GLU A 101 0.30 11.76 -7.12
N ASP A 102 -0.68 10.93 -7.50
CA ASP A 102 -0.50 9.49 -7.70
C ASP A 102 0.70 9.18 -8.61
N ILE A 103 1.54 8.25 -8.16
CA ILE A 103 2.74 7.87 -8.90
C ILE A 103 2.44 6.64 -9.75
N PHE A 104 2.52 6.80 -11.07
CA PHE A 104 2.38 5.70 -12.02
C PHE A 104 3.55 4.70 -11.93
N ILE A 105 3.21 3.42 -11.77
CA ILE A 105 4.14 2.29 -11.76
C ILE A 105 3.82 1.36 -12.95
N GLY A 106 4.74 1.30 -13.90
CA GLY A 106 4.63 0.36 -15.02
C GLY A 106 4.85 -1.10 -14.59
N ARG A 107 4.29 -2.06 -15.34
CA ARG A 107 4.40 -3.52 -15.08
C ARG A 107 5.81 -3.97 -14.67
N ARG A 108 6.84 -3.57 -15.42
CA ARG A 108 8.25 -3.95 -15.19
C ARG A 108 8.91 -3.23 -14.01
N SER A 109 8.20 -2.28 -13.39
CA SER A 109 8.68 -1.48 -12.27
C SER A 109 7.97 -1.82 -10.96
N MET A 110 7.19 -2.91 -10.93
CA MET A 110 6.47 -3.40 -9.75
C MET A 110 7.34 -4.20 -8.77
N ALA A 111 8.49 -4.70 -9.22
CA ALA A 111 9.28 -5.68 -8.46
C ALA A 111 8.41 -6.87 -8.02
N ASP A 112 8.39 -7.19 -6.73
CA ASP A 112 7.61 -8.27 -6.11
C ASP A 112 6.31 -7.78 -5.43
N ALA A 113 6.00 -6.48 -5.52
CA ALA A 113 4.83 -5.91 -4.90
C ALA A 113 3.53 -6.35 -5.60
N ILE A 114 2.48 -6.51 -4.81
CA ILE A 114 1.14 -6.86 -5.28
C ILE A 114 0.13 -5.80 -4.86
N HIS A 115 -1.09 -5.90 -5.41
CA HIS A 115 -2.18 -5.01 -5.04
C HIS A 115 -2.42 -4.98 -3.54
N GLY A 116 -2.54 -3.77 -2.99
CA GLY A 116 -2.81 -3.53 -1.58
C GLY A 116 -1.55 -3.37 -0.72
N ASP A 117 -0.37 -3.73 -1.24
CA ASP A 117 0.89 -3.56 -0.51
C ASP A 117 1.18 -2.07 -0.21
N ARG A 118 1.79 -1.82 0.96
CA ARG A 118 2.43 -0.53 1.25
C ARG A 118 3.87 -0.60 0.77
N VAL A 119 4.27 0.35 -0.06
CA VAL A 119 5.52 0.27 -0.80
C VAL A 119 6.32 1.56 -0.70
N GLN A 120 7.63 1.43 -0.82
CA GLN A 120 8.52 2.55 -1.05
C GLN A 120 8.79 2.67 -2.56
N VAL A 121 8.47 3.81 -3.14
CA VAL A 121 8.62 4.12 -4.56
C VAL A 121 9.71 5.15 -4.78
N LYS A 122 10.52 4.92 -5.80
CA LYS A 122 11.49 5.89 -6.31
C LYS A 122 11.03 6.50 -7.62
N LEU A 123 10.93 7.83 -7.69
CA LEU A 123 10.61 8.52 -8.93
C LEU A 123 11.65 8.28 -10.04
N LYS A 124 11.17 8.20 -11.28
CA LYS A 124 11.96 8.05 -12.51
C LYS A 124 11.81 9.29 -13.39
N GLY A 125 12.89 10.05 -13.53
CA GLY A 125 13.02 11.09 -14.54
C GLY A 125 12.00 12.23 -14.41
N LYS A 126 11.80 12.96 -15.52
CA LYS A 126 10.82 14.05 -15.61
C LYS A 126 9.40 13.53 -15.80
N GLN A 127 8.44 14.30 -15.28
CA GLN A 127 6.99 14.09 -15.43
C GLN A 127 6.65 13.93 -16.92
N GLY A 128 5.96 12.84 -17.26
CA GLY A 128 5.49 12.58 -18.62
C GLY A 128 4.00 12.91 -18.76
N PRO A 129 3.38 12.61 -19.92
CA PRO A 129 1.95 12.83 -20.14
C PRO A 129 1.02 12.09 -19.16
N GLN A 130 1.54 11.05 -18.50
CA GLN A 130 0.82 10.21 -17.54
C GLN A 130 1.07 10.64 -16.08
N GLY A 131 1.65 11.82 -15.85
CA GLY A 131 2.01 12.30 -14.52
C GLY A 131 3.37 11.78 -14.03
N LEU A 132 3.53 11.73 -12.69
CA LEU A 132 4.73 11.23 -12.03
C LEU A 132 4.91 9.74 -12.32
N LYS A 133 6.13 9.32 -12.65
CA LYS A 133 6.47 7.92 -12.90
C LYS A 133 7.46 7.42 -11.87
N GLY A 134 7.30 6.20 -11.42
CA GLY A 134 8.16 5.59 -10.40
C GLY A 134 8.53 4.15 -10.69
N ARG A 135 9.39 3.62 -9.82
CA ARG A 135 9.58 2.18 -9.63
C ARG A 135 9.49 1.84 -8.16
N ILE A 136 8.95 0.68 -7.86
CA ILE A 136 8.95 0.13 -6.51
C ILE A 136 10.38 -0.26 -6.16
N GLN A 137 10.84 0.20 -5.00
CA GLN A 137 12.16 -0.12 -4.47
C GLN A 137 12.09 -1.26 -3.45
N LYS A 138 11.07 -1.24 -2.60
CA LYS A 138 10.79 -2.31 -1.64
C LYS A 138 9.33 -2.29 -1.21
N VAL A 139 8.84 -3.44 -0.76
CA VAL A 139 7.58 -3.53 -0.01
C VAL A 139 7.87 -3.30 1.46
N LEU A 140 7.11 -2.38 2.07
CA LEU A 140 7.20 -2.04 3.48
C LEU A 140 6.26 -2.92 4.30
N GLU A 141 5.06 -3.16 3.80
CA GLU A 141 4.02 -3.93 4.45
C GLU A 141 3.17 -4.65 3.39
N ARG A 142 2.81 -5.91 3.66
CA ARG A 142 1.96 -6.69 2.74
C ARG A 142 0.50 -6.34 2.94
N GLY A 143 -0.23 -6.19 1.84
CA GLY A 143 -1.66 -5.88 1.88
C GLY A 143 -2.53 -7.03 2.42
N SER A 144 -2.08 -8.27 2.20
CA SER A 144 -2.68 -9.48 2.77
C SER A 144 -1.66 -10.61 2.81
N GLU A 145 -1.72 -11.47 3.83
CA GLU A 145 -0.96 -12.72 3.93
C GLU A 145 -1.77 -13.95 3.55
N GLN A 146 -3.05 -13.76 3.25
CA GLN A 146 -3.98 -14.81 2.85
C GLN A 146 -4.64 -14.45 1.52
N PHE A 147 -4.85 -15.47 0.70
CA PHE A 147 -5.48 -15.34 -0.61
C PHE A 147 -6.67 -16.28 -0.72
N ILE A 148 -7.70 -15.79 -1.39
CA ILE A 148 -8.81 -16.61 -1.87
C ILE A 148 -8.84 -16.52 -3.38
N GLY A 149 -9.00 -17.66 -4.01
CA GLY A 149 -8.88 -17.77 -5.46
C GLY A 149 -9.24 -19.14 -5.97
N VAL A 150 -9.16 -19.29 -7.30
CA VAL A 150 -9.55 -20.50 -8.00
C VAL A 150 -8.31 -21.27 -8.45
N THR A 151 -8.28 -22.58 -8.19
CA THR A 151 -7.17 -23.45 -8.56
C THR A 151 -7.08 -23.71 -10.05
N TYR A 152 -5.87 -23.79 -10.58
CA TYR A 152 -5.56 -24.21 -11.95
C TYR A 152 -4.23 -24.95 -11.98
N ARG A 153 -3.95 -25.74 -13.02
CA ARG A 153 -2.61 -26.34 -13.20
C ARG A 153 -1.79 -25.57 -14.22
N TYR A 154 -0.50 -25.46 -13.91
CA TYR A 154 0.51 -24.94 -14.83
C TYR A 154 1.76 -25.79 -14.71
N THR A 155 2.24 -26.34 -15.83
CA THR A 155 3.43 -27.22 -15.86
C THR A 155 3.36 -28.39 -14.86
N GLY A 156 2.16 -29.01 -14.71
CA GLY A 156 1.92 -30.11 -13.78
C GLY A 156 1.83 -29.74 -12.30
N LYS A 157 2.07 -28.47 -11.93
CA LYS A 157 1.97 -27.96 -10.56
C LYS A 157 0.64 -27.24 -10.35
N LEU A 158 0.15 -27.24 -9.11
CA LEU A 158 -1.09 -26.57 -8.74
C LEU A 158 -0.83 -25.11 -8.36
N PHE A 159 -1.59 -24.20 -8.98
CA PHE A 159 -1.57 -22.76 -8.72
C PHE A 159 -2.97 -22.29 -8.35
N MET A 160 -3.07 -21.05 -7.88
CA MET A 160 -4.34 -20.34 -7.71
C MET A 160 -4.31 -18.96 -8.37
N SER A 161 -5.46 -18.53 -8.87
CA SER A 161 -5.68 -17.21 -9.43
C SER A 161 -6.53 -16.37 -8.48
N ILE A 162 -6.13 -15.13 -8.23
CA ILE A 162 -6.82 -14.22 -7.29
C ILE A 162 -7.47 -13.05 -8.01
N SER A 163 -8.50 -12.48 -7.37
CA SER A 163 -9.26 -11.31 -7.85
C SER A 163 -9.07 -10.11 -6.91
N PRO A 164 -8.89 -8.88 -7.41
CA PRO A 164 -9.14 -8.45 -8.80
C PRO A 164 -7.95 -8.58 -9.76
N VAL A 165 -6.72 -8.76 -9.26
CA VAL A 165 -5.52 -8.82 -10.10
C VAL A 165 -4.64 -9.98 -9.65
N ASN A 166 -4.42 -10.93 -10.56
CA ASN A 166 -3.53 -12.05 -10.34
C ASN A 166 -2.06 -11.63 -10.54
N PRO A 167 -1.14 -11.94 -9.61
CA PRO A 167 0.29 -11.69 -9.80
C PRO A 167 0.80 -12.44 -11.03
N GLY A 168 1.53 -11.77 -11.92
CA GLY A 168 2.03 -12.39 -13.16
C GLY A 168 3.00 -13.57 -12.94
N ARG A 169 3.67 -13.60 -11.79
CA ARG A 169 4.52 -14.72 -11.34
C ARG A 169 3.73 -15.92 -10.80
N GLY A 170 2.42 -15.76 -10.59
CA GLY A 170 1.53 -16.78 -10.07
C GLY A 170 1.68 -17.03 -8.57
N ILE A 171 0.70 -17.75 -8.01
CA ILE A 171 0.69 -18.23 -6.63
C ILE A 171 0.64 -19.76 -6.68
N ARG A 172 1.73 -20.42 -6.30
CA ARG A 172 1.86 -21.88 -6.30
C ARG A 172 1.40 -22.44 -4.95
N LEU A 173 0.53 -23.44 -5.00
CA LEU A 173 0.03 -24.12 -3.82
C LEU A 173 0.96 -25.27 -3.42
N ILE A 174 1.22 -25.38 -2.11
CA ILE A 174 1.90 -26.52 -1.48
C ILE A 174 0.96 -27.21 -0.48
N LYS A 175 1.31 -28.46 -0.14
CA LYS A 175 0.54 -29.32 0.80
C LYS A 175 -0.95 -29.44 0.44
N ALA A 176 -1.30 -29.31 -0.84
CA ALA A 176 -2.64 -29.59 -1.29
C ALA A 176 -3.00 -31.05 -1.01
N LYS A 177 -4.24 -31.31 -0.57
CA LYS A 177 -4.74 -32.67 -0.38
C LYS A 177 -4.61 -33.46 -1.69
N LYS A 178 -4.25 -34.75 -1.60
CA LYS A 178 -4.27 -35.66 -2.75
C LYS A 178 -5.68 -35.61 -3.37
N GLY A 179 -5.76 -35.33 -4.67
CA GLY A 179 -7.02 -35.21 -5.40
C GLY A 179 -7.59 -33.79 -5.51
N LEU A 180 -6.95 -32.74 -4.97
CA LEU A 180 -7.41 -31.38 -5.23
C LEU A 180 -7.31 -31.07 -6.74
N GLY A 181 -8.47 -30.86 -7.35
CA GLY A 181 -8.65 -30.58 -8.77
C GLY A 181 -8.48 -29.10 -9.12
N GLU A 182 -8.62 -28.81 -10.40
CA GLU A 182 -8.76 -27.45 -10.93
C GLU A 182 -10.19 -26.94 -10.70
N GLY A 183 -10.38 -25.62 -10.81
CA GLY A 183 -11.69 -25.01 -10.63
C GLY A 183 -12.19 -24.96 -9.18
N GLN A 184 -11.33 -25.28 -8.20
CA GLN A 184 -11.71 -25.25 -6.79
C GLN A 184 -11.43 -23.88 -6.20
N ILE A 185 -12.41 -23.30 -5.51
CA ILE A 185 -12.24 -22.10 -4.69
C ILE A 185 -11.52 -22.51 -3.41
N VAL A 186 -10.39 -21.87 -3.14
CA VAL A 186 -9.53 -22.19 -1.99
C VAL A 186 -9.09 -20.94 -1.24
N LYS A 187 -8.92 -21.08 0.08
CA LYS A 187 -8.21 -20.13 0.95
C LYS A 187 -6.81 -20.68 1.22
N ALA A 188 -5.79 -19.88 1.03
CA ALA A 188 -4.40 -20.26 1.24
C ALA A 188 -3.61 -19.13 1.90
N ARG A 189 -2.64 -19.49 2.74
CA ARG A 189 -1.75 -18.55 3.44
C ARG A 189 -0.38 -18.54 2.81
N VAL A 190 0.16 -17.35 2.57
CA VAL A 190 1.51 -17.17 2.04
C VAL A 190 2.54 -17.71 3.02
N LYS A 191 3.49 -18.49 2.49
CA LYS A 191 4.67 -18.98 3.22
C LYS A 191 5.96 -18.37 2.71
N ASP A 192 6.01 -18.07 1.41
CA ASP A 192 7.13 -17.41 0.79
C ASP A 192 6.61 -16.47 -0.30
N TRP A 193 7.04 -15.22 -0.26
CA TRP A 193 6.69 -14.22 -1.27
C TRP A 193 7.48 -14.39 -2.56
N GLY A 194 8.52 -15.22 -2.60
CA GLY A 194 9.38 -15.42 -3.75
C GLY A 194 10.11 -14.14 -4.19
N SER A 195 10.61 -14.13 -5.41
CA SER A 195 11.28 -12.99 -6.05
C SER A 195 10.42 -12.41 -7.19
N PRO A 196 10.78 -11.27 -7.80
CA PRO A 196 10.00 -10.70 -8.91
C PRO A 196 9.70 -11.63 -10.09
N VAL A 197 10.45 -12.73 -10.23
CA VAL A 197 10.30 -13.75 -11.28
C VAL A 197 9.80 -15.10 -10.77
N GLU A 198 9.97 -15.39 -9.48
CA GLU A 198 9.53 -16.65 -8.88
C GLU A 198 8.11 -16.55 -8.32
N PRO A 199 7.33 -17.63 -8.37
CA PRO A 199 5.97 -17.63 -7.85
C PRO A 199 5.93 -17.41 -6.34
N ILE A 200 4.84 -16.82 -5.87
CA ILE A 200 4.50 -16.80 -4.44
C ILE A 200 4.15 -18.22 -4.03
N ILE A 201 4.68 -18.70 -2.90
CA ILE A 201 4.36 -20.01 -2.35
C ILE A 201 3.31 -19.85 -1.25
N ALA A 202 2.16 -20.49 -1.42
CA ALA A 202 1.08 -20.49 -0.46
C ALA A 202 0.72 -21.92 -0.01
N GLU A 203 0.48 -22.07 1.29
CA GLU A 203 -0.02 -23.31 1.89
C GLU A 203 -1.55 -23.28 1.92
N LEU A 204 -2.16 -24.34 1.39
CA LEU A 204 -3.62 -24.48 1.38
C LEU A 204 -4.16 -24.57 2.82
N GLU A 205 -5.11 -23.70 3.18
CA GLU A 205 -5.80 -23.76 4.48
C GLU A 205 -7.17 -24.41 4.36
N THR A 206 -7.97 -24.04 3.36
CA THR A 206 -9.36 -24.49 3.24
C THR A 206 -9.79 -24.58 1.79
N VAL A 207 -10.58 -25.62 1.47
CA VAL A 207 -11.30 -25.73 0.20
C VAL A 207 -12.72 -25.28 0.45
N ILE A 208 -13.16 -24.23 -0.26
CA ILE A 208 -14.49 -23.62 -0.08
C ILE A 208 -15.53 -24.37 -0.93
N GLY A 209 -15.19 -24.72 -2.17
CA GLY A 209 -16.08 -25.42 -3.08
C GLY A 209 -15.62 -25.36 -4.53
N ASN A 210 -16.52 -25.72 -5.46
CA ASN A 210 -16.29 -25.59 -6.90
C ASN A 210 -16.70 -24.18 -7.37
N ALA A 211 -15.88 -23.56 -8.22
CA ALA A 211 -16.11 -22.25 -8.82
C ALA A 211 -17.27 -22.24 -9.85
N GLU A 212 -17.67 -23.40 -10.36
CA GLU A 212 -18.82 -23.53 -11.27
C GLU A 212 -20.17 -23.58 -10.54
N ASP A 213 -20.16 -23.74 -9.22
CA ASP A 213 -21.37 -23.77 -8.39
C ASP A 213 -21.65 -22.37 -7.81
N PRO A 214 -22.73 -21.68 -8.25
CA PRO A 214 -23.05 -20.32 -7.83
C PRO A 214 -23.24 -20.16 -6.31
N VAL A 215 -23.61 -21.24 -5.60
CA VAL A 215 -23.74 -21.20 -4.12
C VAL A 215 -22.41 -20.87 -3.46
N ASN A 216 -21.29 -21.20 -4.11
CA ASN A 216 -19.95 -20.94 -3.58
C ASN A 216 -19.46 -19.51 -3.85
N ASP A 217 -20.11 -18.73 -4.73
CA ASP A 217 -19.77 -17.31 -4.94
C ASP A 217 -20.01 -16.49 -3.67
N MET A 218 -21.14 -16.72 -3.00
CA MET A 218 -21.45 -16.08 -1.72
C MET A 218 -20.43 -16.48 -0.66
N LYS A 219 -20.08 -17.78 -0.57
CA LYS A 219 -19.06 -18.25 0.38
C LYS A 219 -17.70 -17.63 0.10
N MET A 220 -17.33 -17.46 -1.17
CA MET A 220 -16.08 -16.82 -1.58
C MET A 220 -16.02 -15.35 -1.11
N ILE A 221 -17.10 -14.58 -1.32
CA ILE A 221 -17.18 -13.19 -0.86
C ILE A 221 -17.09 -13.12 0.66
N LEU A 222 -17.86 -13.95 1.38
CA LEU A 222 -17.86 -13.94 2.84
C LEU A 222 -16.47 -14.26 3.41
N ASN A 223 -15.79 -15.25 2.85
CA ASN A 223 -14.41 -15.57 3.26
C ASN A 223 -13.40 -14.49 2.85
N LYS A 224 -13.60 -13.79 1.73
CA LYS A 224 -12.72 -12.71 1.25
C LYS A 224 -12.67 -11.53 2.20
N TYR A 225 -13.78 -11.24 2.87
CA TYR A 225 -13.89 -10.14 3.82
C TYR A 225 -13.89 -10.62 5.28
N ASP A 226 -13.49 -11.88 5.51
CA ASP A 226 -13.49 -12.55 6.82
C ASP A 226 -14.82 -12.36 7.60
N TYR A 227 -15.94 -12.36 6.88
CA TYR A 227 -17.26 -12.36 7.49
C TYR A 227 -17.53 -13.71 8.13
N LEU A 228 -17.58 -13.71 9.47
CA LEU A 228 -17.99 -14.86 10.26
C LEU A 228 -19.45 -15.20 9.95
N GLN A 229 -19.70 -16.42 9.47
CA GLN A 229 -21.06 -16.91 9.25
C GLN A 229 -21.71 -17.43 10.52
N GLU A 230 -20.91 -17.67 11.57
CA GLU A 230 -21.39 -18.23 12.83
C GLU A 230 -21.50 -17.17 13.92
N PHE A 231 -22.60 -17.22 14.67
CA PHE A 231 -22.74 -16.40 15.87
C PHE A 231 -21.73 -16.86 16.93
N PRO A 232 -21.16 -15.93 17.72
CA PRO A 232 -20.26 -16.29 18.81
C PRO A 232 -20.88 -17.33 19.75
N GLN A 233 -20.05 -18.23 20.29
CA GLN A 233 -20.53 -19.31 21.16
C GLN A 233 -21.37 -18.79 22.35
N LYS A 234 -21.04 -17.60 22.87
CA LYS A 234 -21.82 -16.94 23.93
C LYS A 234 -23.28 -16.70 23.52
N VAL A 235 -23.51 -16.21 22.30
CA VAL A 235 -24.84 -15.96 21.74
C VAL A 235 -25.57 -17.29 21.56
N MET A 236 -24.90 -18.30 21.00
CA MET A 236 -25.50 -19.62 20.82
C MET A 236 -25.87 -20.29 22.15
N ASN A 237 -25.06 -20.09 23.20
CA ASN A 237 -25.35 -20.60 24.53
C ASN A 237 -26.56 -19.90 25.17
N GLU A 238 -26.71 -18.59 24.95
CA GLU A 238 -27.89 -17.83 25.39
C GLU A 238 -29.16 -18.27 24.67
N VAL A 239 -29.09 -18.48 23.35
CA VAL A 239 -30.24 -19.01 22.58
C VAL A 239 -30.64 -20.39 23.09
N LYS A 240 -29.68 -21.26 23.44
CA LYS A 240 -29.94 -22.59 24.00
C LYS A 240 -30.54 -22.56 25.40
N SER A 241 -30.33 -21.50 26.18
CA SER A 241 -30.91 -21.37 27.52
C SER A 241 -32.36 -20.88 27.48
N PHE A 242 -32.79 -20.30 26.36
CA PHE A 242 -34.19 -19.96 26.12
C PHE A 242 -35.04 -21.22 25.94
N SER A 243 -36.21 -21.22 26.58
CA SER A 243 -37.16 -22.33 26.52
C SER A 243 -38.59 -21.81 26.50
N GLN A 244 -39.53 -22.62 25.99
CA GLN A 244 -40.95 -22.28 26.01
C GLN A 244 -41.45 -21.97 27.43
N LYS A 245 -40.93 -22.68 28.44
CA LYS A 245 -41.26 -22.41 29.86
C LYS A 245 -40.88 -21.00 30.32
N LEU A 246 -39.79 -20.43 29.81
CA LEU A 246 -39.41 -19.05 30.11
C LEU A 246 -40.34 -18.06 29.43
N ILE A 247 -40.77 -18.35 28.19
CA ILE A 247 -41.76 -17.56 27.47
C ILE A 247 -43.09 -17.57 28.23
N ASP A 248 -43.57 -18.75 28.64
CA ASP A 248 -44.86 -18.90 29.33
C ASP A 248 -44.90 -18.14 30.67
N LYS A 249 -43.75 -18.06 31.37
CA LYS A 249 -43.61 -17.24 32.59
C LYS A 249 -43.71 -15.74 32.35
N GLU A 250 -43.35 -15.29 31.14
CA GLU A 250 -43.32 -13.88 30.79
C GLU A 250 -44.63 -13.40 30.12
N ILE A 251 -45.44 -14.32 29.58
CA ILE A 251 -46.75 -14.01 28.96
C ILE A 251 -47.65 -13.16 29.88
N PRO A 252 -47.80 -13.43 31.20
CA PRO A 252 -48.64 -12.62 32.08
C PRO A 252 -48.19 -11.16 32.21
N ASN A 253 -46.90 -10.88 31.98
CA ASN A 253 -46.34 -9.53 32.03
C ASN A 253 -46.59 -8.74 30.73
N ARG A 254 -47.25 -9.34 29.74
CA ARG A 254 -47.47 -8.78 28.41
C ARG A 254 -48.96 -8.70 28.09
N ARG A 255 -49.33 -7.71 27.30
CA ARG A 255 -50.70 -7.59 26.77
C ARG A 255 -50.93 -8.66 25.69
N ASP A 256 -51.94 -9.50 25.87
CA ASP A 256 -52.30 -10.52 24.88
C ASP A 256 -53.15 -9.93 23.74
N LEU A 257 -52.59 -9.93 22.53
CA LEU A 257 -53.22 -9.44 21.31
C LEU A 257 -53.53 -10.56 20.31
N ARG A 258 -53.39 -11.85 20.69
CA ARG A 258 -53.55 -12.99 19.75
C ARG A 258 -54.93 -13.09 19.10
N LYS A 259 -55.95 -12.42 19.65
CA LYS A 259 -57.32 -12.35 19.08
C LYS A 259 -57.47 -11.29 17.98
N TRP A 260 -56.51 -10.39 17.82
CA TRP A 260 -56.58 -9.33 16.82
C TRP A 260 -56.08 -9.86 15.49
N THR A 261 -56.80 -9.55 14.43
CA THR A 261 -56.33 -9.84 13.07
C THR A 261 -55.09 -9.01 12.79
N SER A 262 -53.93 -9.65 12.81
CA SER A 262 -52.63 -9.07 12.48
C SER A 262 -52.10 -9.76 11.24
N PHE A 263 -51.53 -9.01 10.31
CA PHE A 263 -50.81 -9.55 9.16
C PHE A 263 -49.53 -8.73 8.95
N THR A 264 -48.47 -9.42 8.50
CA THR A 264 -47.27 -8.78 7.95
C THR A 264 -47.37 -8.80 6.44
N ILE A 265 -46.83 -7.78 5.78
CA ILE A 265 -46.61 -7.78 4.33
C ILE A 265 -45.10 -7.81 4.18
N ASP A 266 -44.60 -8.98 3.80
CA ASP A 266 -43.18 -9.28 3.60
C ASP A 266 -42.85 -9.42 2.11
#